data_AF-A0A498K1Z8-F1
#
_entry.id   AF-A0A498K1Z8-F1
#
_cell.length_a   1.000
_cell.length_b   1.000
_cell.length_c   1.000
_cell.angle_alpha   90.00
_cell.angle_beta   90.00
_cell.angle_gamma   90.00
#
_symmetry.space_group_name_H-M   'P 1'
#
loop_
_entity.id
_entity.type
_entity.pdbx_description
1 polymer ?
#
loop_
_entity_poly.entity_id
_entity_poly.type
_entity_poly.pdbx_seq_one_letter_code
_entity_poly.pdbx_strand_id
1 'polypeptide(L)'
;MAISTRVGRRQPLLHQSLQRRQRWRFSSKRVLFRAILVSVAFIAFVPPIFFLFRLKLFHRMQSRKCGWLNEPPLVCAHGGDSSKAFPNTMAAYRFALRSQVDCIEIDVSRSLDGVLLALHDRDLQRITGNNTSKVGYLSMKEIKDLGSMDHYGKVPDKNILTIEEALELVSGSVRQVILDVKVGPPSFEKGLAKDVLSVVKRVQCKNCLVWAKSDNLARDVIRLSSDVTVGYIVMMDPSTGARSNLLRMKGAGVVGVYHPLIDEKLVRNLHGYDCNLDALAWRKKKVYAWTVDDVDSMQEMLSEHIDAVVTSNPTVLQGVVMAATSNGVSIWFNKKVVDPLLEILRRGAEPKLLAFSAALGLTIGLFPICGTTVLLCGMVIALLGSHCHAPTVMLANVLATPIELSLVVPFLRFGEFISGGAHFPLTSDAFKKVLTGQASNEVLISIAHALLGWLVAAPLIFAALYIVFLPCFKVLVPKFSAAPLSPKKSVSPTEVRLKGASGQQKSMKV
;
A
#
# COMPACT_ATOMS: atom_id res chain seq x y z
N MET A 1 -82.03 56.78 56.86
CA MET A 1 -82.20 57.89 55.89
C MET A 1 -81.35 57.53 54.67
N ALA A 2 -81.90 56.91 53.63
CA ALA A 2 -82.60 57.52 52.49
C ALA A 2 -81.73 58.55 51.73
N ILE A 3 -81.57 58.61 50.40
CA ILE A 3 -81.92 57.90 49.15
C ILE A 3 -81.03 58.61 48.09
N SER A 4 -80.51 57.94 47.03
CA SER A 4 -80.67 58.39 45.62
C SER A 4 -79.91 57.56 44.57
N THR A 5 -80.72 56.91 43.72
CA THR A 5 -80.72 56.88 42.24
C THR A 5 -79.49 56.58 41.36
N ARG A 6 -79.73 55.55 40.54
CA ARG A 6 -79.17 55.07 39.26
C ARG A 6 -78.88 56.09 38.13
N VAL A 7 -77.88 55.71 37.30
CA VAL A 7 -77.69 55.87 35.82
C VAL A 7 -77.31 57.27 35.31
N GLY A 8 -76.30 57.53 34.45
CA GLY A 8 -75.28 56.73 33.74
C GLY A 8 -74.58 57.57 32.65
N ARG A 9 -73.39 57.16 32.14
CA ARG A 9 -72.90 57.33 30.73
C ARG A 9 -71.40 56.94 30.53
N ARG A 10 -71.19 55.96 29.64
CA ARG A 10 -70.14 55.74 28.60
C ARG A 10 -68.61 55.86 28.91
N GLN A 11 -67.92 54.73 28.68
CA GLN A 11 -66.51 54.33 28.34
C GLN A 11 -65.59 55.36 27.60
N PRO A 12 -64.25 55.13 27.35
CA PRO A 12 -63.47 53.85 27.33
C PRO A 12 -61.99 53.83 27.85
N LEU A 13 -61.52 52.60 28.07
CA LEU A 13 -60.18 52.01 27.82
C LEU A 13 -59.05 52.91 27.28
N LEU A 14 -58.02 53.24 28.09
CA LEU A 14 -56.66 53.52 27.57
C LEU A 14 -55.55 53.68 28.63
N HIS A 15 -55.36 52.74 29.57
CA HIS A 15 -54.16 52.83 30.44
C HIS A 15 -53.65 51.49 31.01
N GLN A 16 -53.30 50.54 30.13
CA GLN A 16 -52.53 49.33 30.53
C GLN A 16 -51.48 48.89 29.49
N SER A 17 -50.87 49.81 28.73
CA SER A 17 -49.87 49.46 27.71
C SER A 17 -48.43 49.92 27.99
N LEU A 18 -48.15 50.68 29.06
CA LEU A 18 -46.82 51.27 29.26
C LEU A 18 -45.87 50.54 30.22
N GLN A 19 -46.31 49.56 31.01
CA GLN A 19 -45.42 48.85 31.95
C GLN A 19 -44.96 47.45 31.49
N ARG A 20 -45.42 46.93 30.35
CA ARG A 20 -45.03 45.58 29.87
C ARG A 20 -43.87 45.56 28.86
N ARG A 21 -43.35 46.71 28.43
CA ARG A 21 -42.31 46.79 27.37
C ARG A 21 -40.86 46.72 27.84
N GLN A 22 -40.57 46.67 29.15
CA GLN A 22 -39.18 46.77 29.64
C GLN A 22 -38.55 45.44 30.10
N ARG A 23 -39.25 44.31 30.00
CA ARG A 23 -38.79 43.00 30.54
C ARG A 23 -38.35 41.97 29.50
N TRP A 24 -38.43 42.28 28.20
CA TRP A 24 -38.09 41.37 27.08
C TRP A 24 -36.94 41.89 26.21
N ARG A 25 -35.98 42.60 26.81
CA ARG A 25 -34.75 43.06 26.13
C ARG A 25 -33.46 42.44 26.66
N PHE A 26 -33.57 41.41 27.49
CA PHE A 26 -32.44 40.56 27.85
C PHE A 26 -32.60 39.18 27.20
N SER A 27 -31.56 38.78 26.46
CA SER A 27 -31.20 37.40 26.09
C SER A 27 -31.21 37.01 24.61
N SER A 28 -31.44 37.92 23.64
CA SER A 28 -31.07 37.63 22.24
C SER A 28 -29.54 37.52 22.09
N LYS A 29 -28.79 38.43 22.72
CA LYS A 29 -27.31 38.38 22.73
C LYS A 29 -26.75 37.15 23.45
N ARG A 30 -27.38 36.66 24.52
CA ARG A 30 -26.92 35.45 25.24
C ARG A 30 -27.25 34.17 24.48
N VAL A 31 -28.39 34.10 23.80
CA VAL A 31 -28.74 32.96 22.93
C VAL A 31 -27.83 32.92 21.71
N LEU A 32 -27.57 34.06 21.08
CA LEU A 32 -26.61 34.18 19.98
C LEU A 32 -25.19 33.82 20.43
N PHE A 33 -24.74 34.31 21.59
CA PHE A 33 -23.43 33.98 22.16
C PHE A 33 -23.31 32.48 22.49
N ARG A 34 -24.36 31.85 23.06
CA ARG A 34 -24.40 30.40 23.29
C ARG A 34 -24.40 29.61 21.99
N ALA A 35 -25.12 30.04 20.96
CA ALA A 35 -25.12 29.41 19.66
C ALA A 35 -23.74 29.50 18.99
N ILE A 36 -23.07 30.65 19.07
CA ILE A 36 -21.69 30.82 18.60
C ILE A 36 -20.74 29.91 19.37
N LEU A 37 -20.85 29.82 20.70
CA LEU A 37 -20.01 28.94 21.53
C LEU A 37 -20.22 27.46 21.20
N VAL A 38 -21.46 27.03 20.98
CA VAL A 38 -21.79 25.65 20.57
C VAL A 38 -21.27 25.36 19.16
N SER A 39 -21.40 26.30 18.23
CA SER A 39 -20.85 26.16 16.87
C SER A 39 -19.33 26.12 16.86
N VAL A 40 -18.67 26.97 17.66
CA VAL A 40 -17.20 26.96 17.81
C VAL A 40 -16.73 25.68 18.48
N ALA A 41 -17.43 25.19 19.52
CA ALA A 41 -17.14 23.91 20.13
C ALA A 41 -17.32 22.76 19.12
N PHE A 42 -18.42 22.74 18.37
CA PHE A 42 -18.66 21.73 17.34
C PHE A 42 -17.58 21.75 16.25
N ILE A 43 -17.23 22.94 15.73
CA ILE A 43 -16.14 23.13 14.76
C ILE A 43 -14.77 22.74 15.36
N ALA A 44 -14.57 22.92 16.66
CA ALA A 44 -13.35 22.50 17.35
C ALA A 44 -13.26 20.97 17.55
N PHE A 45 -14.39 20.26 17.61
CA PHE A 45 -14.44 18.79 17.74
C PHE A 45 -14.43 18.04 16.40
N VAL A 46 -14.90 18.67 15.33
CA VAL A 46 -14.90 18.06 13.98
C VAL A 46 -13.50 17.61 13.55
N PRO A 47 -12.44 18.43 13.67
CA PRO A 47 -11.13 18.01 13.20
C PRO A 47 -10.39 17.03 14.14
N PRO A 48 -10.52 17.02 15.49
CA PRO A 48 -10.11 15.89 16.33
C PRO A 48 -10.86 14.60 16.03
N ILE A 49 -12.17 14.64 15.80
CA ILE A 49 -12.96 13.46 15.43
C ILE A 49 -12.55 12.95 14.05
N PHE A 50 -12.38 13.86 13.09
CA PHE A 50 -11.83 13.53 11.77
C PHE A 50 -10.39 13.01 11.87
N PHE A 51 -9.56 13.57 12.74
CA PHE A 51 -8.18 13.12 12.98
C PHE A 51 -8.15 11.74 13.65
N LEU A 52 -8.98 11.47 14.65
CA LEU A 52 -9.12 10.14 15.27
C LEU A 52 -9.71 9.12 14.29
N PHE A 53 -10.69 9.52 13.48
CA PHE A 53 -11.22 8.70 12.40
C PHE A 53 -10.14 8.41 11.36
N ARG A 54 -9.35 9.42 10.96
CA ARG A 54 -8.21 9.27 10.04
C ARG A 54 -7.08 8.47 10.65
N LEU A 55 -6.78 8.58 11.94
CA LEU A 55 -5.81 7.76 12.66
C LEU A 55 -6.27 6.31 12.74
N LYS A 56 -7.55 6.05 13.02
CA LYS A 56 -8.10 4.69 12.97
C LYS A 56 -8.10 4.14 11.55
N LEU A 57 -8.46 4.95 10.55
CA LEU A 57 -8.36 4.56 9.14
C LEU A 57 -6.92 4.30 8.74
N PHE A 58 -5.99 5.16 9.17
CA PHE A 58 -4.57 5.11 8.86
C PHE A 58 -3.88 3.94 9.54
N HIS A 59 -4.16 3.69 10.81
CA HIS A 59 -3.66 2.54 11.54
C HIS A 59 -4.23 1.24 10.98
N ARG A 60 -5.50 1.22 10.54
CA ARG A 60 -6.07 0.10 9.78
C ARG A 60 -5.41 -0.07 8.41
N MET A 61 -5.11 1.01 7.68
CA MET A 61 -4.41 0.94 6.41
C MET A 61 -2.93 0.51 6.58
N GLN A 62 -2.26 0.95 7.64
CA GLN A 62 -0.85 0.67 7.90
C GLN A 62 -0.65 -0.75 8.47
N SER A 63 -1.48 -1.18 9.43
CA SER A 63 -1.50 -2.58 9.89
C SER A 63 -1.84 -3.54 8.76
N ARG A 64 -2.70 -3.12 7.82
CA ARG A 64 -2.98 -3.89 6.60
C ARG A 64 -1.78 -3.91 5.67
N LYS A 65 -1.20 -2.78 5.27
CA LYS A 65 -0.05 -2.74 4.34
C LYS A 65 1.22 -3.42 4.85
N CYS A 66 1.39 -3.51 6.16
CA CYS A 66 2.51 -4.21 6.79
C CYS A 66 2.09 -5.55 7.44
N GLY A 67 0.87 -6.04 7.18
CA GLY A 67 0.37 -7.30 7.74
C GLY A 67 1.25 -8.51 7.41
N TRP A 68 1.82 -8.53 6.21
CA TRP A 68 2.80 -9.51 5.75
C TRP A 68 4.05 -9.62 6.65
N LEU A 69 4.39 -8.63 7.48
CA LEU A 69 5.50 -8.75 8.44
C LEU A 69 5.23 -9.83 9.51
N ASN A 70 3.97 -10.05 9.85
CA ASN A 70 3.57 -11.08 10.81
C ASN A 70 3.39 -12.45 10.13
N GLU A 71 2.99 -12.44 8.86
CA GLU A 71 2.75 -13.63 8.03
C GLU A 71 3.39 -13.43 6.65
N PRO A 72 4.72 -13.62 6.53
CA PRO A 72 5.41 -13.41 5.26
C PRO A 72 4.98 -14.46 4.23
N PRO A 73 4.93 -14.11 2.93
CA PRO A 73 4.63 -15.07 1.88
C PRO A 73 5.69 -16.18 1.85
N LEU A 74 5.28 -17.37 1.43
CA LEU A 74 6.20 -18.48 1.22
C LEU A 74 7.21 -18.15 0.12
N VAL A 75 8.48 -18.45 0.36
CA VAL A 75 9.53 -18.38 -0.67
C VAL A 75 9.56 -19.70 -1.44
N CYS A 76 9.09 -19.69 -2.69
CA CYS A 76 9.05 -20.87 -3.55
C CYS A 76 10.15 -20.83 -4.62
N ALA A 77 11.01 -21.84 -4.64
CA ALA A 77 12.07 -21.98 -5.63
C ALA A 77 11.53 -22.60 -6.94
N HIS A 78 11.58 -21.83 -8.04
CA HIS A 78 11.08 -22.20 -9.38
C HIS A 78 12.01 -23.20 -10.08
N GLY A 79 11.56 -24.45 -10.21
CA GLY A 79 12.39 -25.57 -10.62
C GLY A 79 13.58 -25.82 -9.68
N GLY A 80 13.46 -25.49 -8.38
CA GLY A 80 14.58 -25.40 -7.44
C GLY A 80 15.29 -24.03 -7.49
N ASP A 81 16.52 -23.93 -6.97
CA ASP A 81 17.32 -22.70 -7.07
C ASP A 81 17.97 -22.64 -8.46
N SER A 82 17.16 -22.25 -9.45
CA SER A 82 17.54 -22.19 -10.86
C SER A 82 18.49 -21.03 -11.19
N SER A 83 18.82 -20.18 -10.21
CA SER A 83 19.94 -19.23 -10.28
C SER A 83 21.31 -19.89 -10.08
N LYS A 84 21.36 -21.05 -9.41
CA LYS A 84 22.59 -21.76 -9.05
C LYS A 84 22.85 -23.01 -9.88
N ALA A 85 21.80 -23.66 -10.36
CA ALA A 85 21.89 -24.87 -11.16
C ALA A 85 20.79 -24.88 -12.24
N PHE A 86 20.89 -25.83 -13.17
CA PHE A 86 19.87 -25.98 -14.21
C PHE A 86 18.52 -26.36 -13.57
N PRO A 87 17.40 -25.75 -13.98
CA PRO A 87 16.10 -25.98 -13.36
C PRO A 87 15.67 -27.45 -13.43
N ASN A 88 14.87 -27.87 -12.46
CA ASN A 88 14.31 -29.21 -12.31
C ASN A 88 15.33 -30.34 -12.16
N THR A 89 16.55 -30.03 -11.71
CA THR A 89 17.62 -31.00 -11.46
C THR A 89 17.81 -31.29 -9.98
N MET A 90 18.45 -32.41 -9.68
CA MET A 90 18.88 -32.77 -8.32
C MET A 90 19.72 -31.65 -7.68
N ALA A 91 20.65 -31.05 -8.45
CA ALA A 91 21.45 -29.92 -7.99
C ALA A 91 20.59 -28.70 -7.61
N ALA A 92 19.66 -28.28 -8.47
CA ALA A 92 18.80 -27.11 -8.21
C ALA A 92 17.94 -27.32 -6.95
N TYR A 93 17.38 -28.51 -6.77
CA TYR A 93 16.65 -28.85 -5.56
C TYR A 93 17.54 -28.84 -4.32
N ARG A 94 18.75 -29.43 -4.38
CA ARG A 94 19.69 -29.41 -3.25
C ARG A 94 20.13 -27.99 -2.87
N PHE A 95 20.32 -27.10 -3.84
CA PHE A 95 20.60 -25.69 -3.56
C PHE A 95 19.41 -25.02 -2.87
N ALA A 96 18.19 -25.22 -3.37
CA ALA A 96 16.99 -24.69 -2.73
C ALA A 96 16.82 -25.19 -1.28
N LEU A 97 17.01 -26.49 -1.05
CA LEU A 97 16.94 -27.10 0.29
C LEU A 97 18.01 -26.53 1.23
N ARG A 98 19.23 -26.31 0.76
CA ARG A 98 20.30 -25.66 1.55
C ARG A 98 19.95 -24.23 1.92
N SER A 99 19.25 -23.52 1.03
CA SER A 99 18.73 -22.17 1.30
C SER A 99 17.48 -22.16 2.18
N GLN A 100 16.99 -23.33 2.64
CA GLN A 100 15.83 -23.45 3.54
C GLN A 100 14.57 -22.74 3.02
N VAL A 101 14.29 -22.89 1.72
CA VAL A 101 13.08 -22.34 1.11
C VAL A 101 11.82 -22.98 1.69
N ASP A 102 10.71 -22.23 1.72
CA ASP A 102 9.43 -22.76 2.21
C ASP A 102 8.82 -23.77 1.22
N CYS A 103 9.06 -23.58 -0.07
CA CYS A 103 8.47 -24.39 -1.13
C CYS A 103 9.41 -24.58 -2.31
N ILE A 104 9.18 -25.66 -3.05
CA ILE A 104 9.84 -25.94 -4.33
C ILE A 104 8.74 -26.17 -5.36
N GLU A 105 8.84 -25.49 -6.49
CA GLU A 105 8.03 -25.74 -7.67
C GLU A 105 8.78 -26.70 -8.60
N ILE A 106 8.06 -27.64 -9.20
CA ILE A 106 8.56 -28.67 -10.11
C ILE A 106 7.70 -28.65 -11.37
N ASP A 107 8.33 -28.44 -12.52
CA ASP A 107 7.68 -28.56 -13.82
C ASP A 107 7.39 -30.04 -14.11
N VAL A 108 6.11 -30.42 -14.23
CA VAL A 108 5.73 -31.82 -14.51
C VAL A 108 5.30 -31.98 -15.96
N SER A 109 6.09 -32.70 -16.75
CA SER A 109 5.73 -33.08 -18.12
C SER A 109 5.63 -34.59 -18.27
N ARG A 110 4.77 -35.04 -19.19
CA ARG A 110 4.58 -36.45 -19.49
C ARG A 110 5.32 -36.83 -20.77
N SER A 111 6.12 -37.89 -20.73
CA SER A 111 6.79 -38.47 -21.90
C SER A 111 5.80 -39.22 -22.82
N LEU A 112 6.26 -39.62 -24.00
CA LEU A 112 5.49 -40.37 -24.99
C LEU A 112 4.94 -41.69 -24.41
N ASP A 113 5.73 -42.38 -23.59
CA ASP A 113 5.41 -43.63 -22.90
C ASP A 113 4.69 -43.44 -21.56
N GLY A 114 4.28 -42.21 -21.24
CA GLY A 114 3.40 -41.91 -20.10
C GLY A 114 4.09 -41.68 -18.76
N VAL A 115 5.42 -41.62 -18.73
CA VAL A 115 6.19 -41.35 -17.50
C VAL A 115 6.17 -39.86 -17.19
N LEU A 116 6.00 -39.50 -15.90
CA LEU A 116 6.06 -38.12 -15.45
C LEU A 116 7.50 -37.73 -15.09
N LEU A 117 7.99 -36.65 -15.69
CA LEU A 117 9.35 -36.16 -15.55
C LEU A 117 9.36 -34.72 -15.03
N ALA A 118 10.36 -34.41 -14.20
CA ALA A 118 10.67 -33.07 -13.75
C ALA A 118 11.39 -32.32 -14.88
N LEU A 119 10.63 -31.81 -15.84
CA LEU A 119 11.18 -31.23 -17.06
C LEU A 119 10.16 -30.32 -17.73
N HIS A 120 10.60 -29.13 -18.15
CA HIS A 120 9.83 -28.27 -19.04
C HIS A 120 10.31 -28.42 -20.49
N ASP A 121 9.41 -28.28 -21.47
CA ASP A 121 9.77 -28.16 -22.89
C ASP A 121 10.93 -27.19 -23.15
N ARG A 122 10.95 -26.00 -22.53
CA ARG A 122 12.01 -24.99 -22.70
C ARG A 122 13.37 -25.52 -22.25
N ASP A 123 13.38 -26.36 -21.23
CA ASP A 123 14.60 -26.93 -20.66
C ASP A 123 15.10 -28.07 -21.56
N LEU A 124 14.18 -28.90 -22.07
CA LEU A 124 14.50 -29.88 -23.10
C LEU A 124 15.08 -29.21 -24.34
N GLN A 125 14.48 -28.13 -24.84
CA GLN A 125 14.97 -27.38 -26.00
C GLN A 125 16.37 -26.81 -25.78
N ARG A 126 16.70 -26.41 -24.55
CA ARG A 126 18.06 -25.97 -24.17
C ARG A 126 19.04 -27.14 -24.13
N ILE A 127 18.62 -28.30 -23.63
CA ILE A 127 19.44 -29.52 -23.57
C ILE A 127 19.74 -30.04 -24.97
N THR A 128 18.75 -30.06 -25.87
CA THR A 128 18.89 -30.60 -27.22
C THR A 128 19.44 -29.59 -28.23
N GLY A 129 19.40 -28.29 -27.91
CA GLY A 129 19.66 -27.21 -28.86
C GLY A 129 18.59 -27.06 -29.95
N ASN A 130 17.45 -27.77 -29.84
CA ASN A 130 16.36 -27.75 -30.80
C ASN A 130 15.11 -27.12 -30.19
N ASN A 131 14.73 -25.93 -30.68
CA ASN A 131 13.58 -25.15 -30.20
C ASN A 131 12.21 -25.78 -30.48
N THR A 132 12.15 -26.83 -31.31
CA THR A 132 10.90 -27.57 -31.61
C THR A 132 10.68 -28.77 -30.70
N SER A 133 11.68 -29.15 -29.88
CA SER A 133 11.59 -30.30 -28.98
C SER A 133 10.44 -30.13 -27.98
N LYS A 134 9.70 -31.22 -27.77
CA LYS A 134 8.59 -31.35 -26.81
C LYS A 134 8.77 -32.64 -26.04
N VAL A 135 8.60 -32.60 -24.72
CA VAL A 135 8.78 -33.77 -23.85
C VAL A 135 7.86 -34.92 -24.29
N GLY A 136 6.62 -34.58 -24.63
CA GLY A 136 5.60 -35.53 -25.05
C GLY A 136 5.89 -36.33 -26.32
N TYR A 137 6.86 -35.92 -27.15
CA TYR A 137 7.22 -36.65 -28.37
C TYR A 137 8.35 -37.67 -28.18
N LEU A 138 8.94 -37.73 -26.98
CA LEU A 138 10.08 -38.60 -26.69
C LEU A 138 9.71 -39.55 -25.54
N SER A 139 10.18 -40.79 -25.60
CA SER A 139 10.11 -41.76 -24.50
C SER A 139 11.02 -41.36 -23.35
N MET A 140 10.77 -41.90 -22.15
CA MET A 140 11.63 -41.69 -20.98
C MET A 140 13.09 -42.08 -21.28
N LYS A 141 13.28 -43.18 -22.02
CA LYS A 141 14.61 -43.65 -22.40
C LYS A 141 15.34 -42.65 -23.28
N GLU A 142 14.71 -42.17 -24.35
CA GLU A 142 15.30 -41.15 -25.24
C GLU A 142 15.63 -39.87 -24.49
N ILE A 143 14.76 -39.46 -23.56
CA ILE A 143 14.99 -38.26 -22.73
C ILE A 143 16.19 -38.45 -21.80
N LYS A 144 16.33 -39.61 -21.13
CA LYS A 144 17.48 -39.90 -20.27
C LYS A 144 18.79 -40.02 -21.08
N ASP A 145 18.73 -40.57 -22.29
CA ASP A 145 19.89 -40.66 -23.20
C ASP A 145 20.35 -39.24 -23.61
N LEU A 146 19.41 -38.35 -23.94
CA LEU A 146 19.72 -36.92 -24.23
C LEU A 146 20.33 -36.20 -23.02
N GLY A 147 19.84 -36.47 -21.82
CA GLY A 147 20.41 -35.92 -20.58
C GLY A 147 21.84 -36.41 -20.30
N SER A 148 22.21 -37.59 -20.83
CA SER A 148 23.52 -38.21 -20.65
C SER A 148 24.55 -37.79 -21.71
N MET A 149 24.12 -37.13 -22.80
CA MET A 149 25.00 -36.72 -23.89
C MET A 149 25.66 -35.36 -23.63
N ASP A 150 26.98 -35.32 -23.77
CA ASP A 150 27.84 -34.13 -23.60
C ASP A 150 27.88 -33.19 -24.83
N HIS A 151 26.97 -33.39 -25.79
CA HIS A 151 26.88 -32.54 -26.96
C HIS A 151 26.33 -31.16 -26.55
N TYR A 152 27.17 -30.13 -26.69
CA TYR A 152 26.92 -28.71 -26.42
C TYR A 152 26.94 -28.27 -24.94
N GLY A 153 28.16 -28.05 -24.43
CA GLY A 153 28.53 -26.89 -23.60
C GLY A 153 27.77 -26.60 -22.29
N LYS A 154 28.47 -26.75 -21.15
CA LYS A 154 28.31 -25.98 -19.90
C LYS A 154 26.99 -26.08 -19.11
N VAL A 155 26.17 -27.12 -19.26
CA VAL A 155 25.08 -27.38 -18.30
C VAL A 155 25.51 -28.48 -17.33
N PRO A 156 25.97 -28.16 -16.10
CA PRO A 156 26.31 -29.18 -15.11
C PRO A 156 25.04 -29.86 -14.56
N ASP A 157 25.14 -31.18 -14.32
CA ASP A 157 24.12 -32.05 -13.71
C ASP A 157 22.78 -32.15 -14.49
N LYS A 158 22.84 -32.68 -15.72
CA LYS A 158 21.70 -32.87 -16.65
C LYS A 158 20.83 -34.09 -16.35
N ASN A 159 20.99 -34.76 -15.20
CA ASN A 159 20.22 -35.97 -14.93
C ASN A 159 18.73 -35.61 -14.75
N ILE A 160 17.91 -36.00 -15.72
CA ILE A 160 16.47 -35.71 -15.75
C ILE A 160 15.77 -36.69 -14.80
N LEU A 161 15.13 -36.13 -13.78
CA LEU A 161 14.46 -36.89 -12.72
C LEU A 161 13.03 -37.26 -13.14
N THR A 162 12.56 -38.42 -12.68
CA THR A 162 11.12 -38.68 -12.61
C THR A 162 10.49 -37.84 -11.50
N ILE A 163 9.17 -37.68 -11.54
CA ILE A 163 8.46 -36.99 -10.45
C ILE A 163 8.53 -37.80 -9.15
N GLU A 164 8.54 -39.13 -9.21
CA GLU A 164 8.83 -39.95 -8.03
C GLU A 164 10.17 -39.58 -7.39
N GLU A 165 11.26 -39.59 -8.18
CA GLU A 165 12.62 -39.28 -7.70
C GLU A 165 12.71 -37.86 -7.14
N ALA A 166 12.07 -36.89 -7.79
CA ALA A 166 12.05 -35.50 -7.33
C ALA A 166 11.26 -35.34 -6.02
N LEU A 167 10.08 -35.97 -5.90
CA LEU A 167 9.25 -35.89 -4.70
C LEU A 167 9.89 -36.60 -3.51
N GLU A 168 10.54 -37.74 -3.70
CA GLU A 168 11.28 -38.44 -2.64
C GLU A 168 12.40 -37.56 -2.06
N LEU A 169 13.02 -36.72 -2.90
CA LEU A 169 14.04 -35.78 -2.46
C LEU A 169 13.46 -34.60 -1.65
N VAL A 170 12.38 -33.97 -2.13
CA VAL A 170 11.96 -32.65 -1.62
C VAL A 170 10.79 -32.69 -0.64
N SER A 171 9.87 -33.64 -0.77
CA SER A 171 8.55 -33.58 -0.10
C SER A 171 8.64 -33.55 1.43
N GLY A 172 9.62 -34.24 2.01
CA GLY A 172 9.86 -34.27 3.46
C GLY A 172 10.62 -33.07 4.02
N SER A 173 11.15 -32.19 3.16
CA SER A 173 12.10 -31.13 3.56
C SER A 173 11.54 -29.71 3.42
N VAL A 174 10.39 -29.53 2.78
CA VAL A 174 9.75 -28.22 2.54
C VAL A 174 8.31 -28.21 3.03
N ARG A 175 7.75 -27.01 3.29
CA ARG A 175 6.36 -26.87 3.74
C ARG A 175 5.35 -27.21 2.65
N GLN A 176 5.71 -26.96 1.38
CA GLN A 176 4.86 -27.27 0.25
C GLN A 176 5.67 -27.59 -1.00
N VAL A 177 5.21 -28.58 -1.77
CA VAL A 177 5.72 -28.86 -3.12
C VAL A 177 4.67 -28.47 -4.12
N ILE A 178 5.04 -27.69 -5.13
CA ILE A 178 4.12 -27.26 -6.17
C ILE A 178 4.43 -28.01 -7.46
N LEU A 179 3.50 -28.84 -7.90
CA LEU A 179 3.60 -29.58 -9.15
C LEU A 179 2.96 -28.74 -10.27
N ASP A 180 3.77 -28.07 -11.09
CA ASP A 180 3.29 -27.30 -12.24
C ASP A 180 3.07 -28.22 -13.43
N VAL A 181 1.86 -28.77 -13.51
CA VAL A 181 1.54 -29.85 -14.45
C VAL A 181 1.27 -29.28 -15.84
N LYS A 182 2.20 -29.57 -16.75
CA LYS A 182 2.14 -29.18 -18.16
C LYS A 182 1.21 -30.10 -18.93
N VAL A 183 0.55 -29.51 -19.93
CA VAL A 183 -0.27 -30.22 -20.90
C VAL A 183 0.48 -30.24 -22.22
N GLY A 184 0.72 -31.43 -22.76
CA GLY A 184 1.51 -31.61 -23.96
C GLY A 184 1.15 -32.88 -24.75
N PRO A 185 1.67 -33.02 -25.97
CA PRO A 185 1.37 -34.15 -26.85
C PRO A 185 1.85 -35.51 -26.29
N PRO A 186 1.47 -36.64 -26.93
CA PRO A 186 0.35 -36.74 -27.88
C PRO A 186 -1.00 -36.78 -27.14
N SER A 187 -0.99 -37.06 -25.84
CA SER A 187 -2.19 -37.40 -25.08
C SER A 187 -2.81 -36.20 -24.34
N PHE A 188 -2.15 -35.04 -24.31
CA PHE A 188 -2.63 -33.81 -23.67
C PHE A 188 -3.15 -34.09 -22.24
N GLU A 189 -4.36 -33.67 -21.89
CA GLU A 189 -4.94 -33.92 -20.55
C GLU A 189 -5.44 -35.36 -20.35
N LYS A 190 -5.56 -36.17 -21.40
CA LYS A 190 -6.17 -37.51 -21.30
C LYS A 190 -5.36 -38.38 -20.34
N GLY A 191 -5.98 -38.78 -19.23
CA GLY A 191 -5.37 -39.61 -18.17
C GLY A 191 -4.41 -38.88 -17.24
N LEU A 192 -4.00 -37.65 -17.56
CA LEU A 192 -2.93 -36.92 -16.87
C LEU A 192 -3.21 -36.71 -15.38
N ALA A 193 -4.45 -36.37 -15.02
CA ALA A 193 -4.84 -36.22 -13.62
C ALA A 193 -4.67 -37.52 -12.81
N LYS A 194 -4.98 -38.68 -13.42
CA LYS A 194 -4.81 -39.99 -12.78
C LYS A 194 -3.34 -40.32 -12.61
N ASP A 195 -2.52 -40.05 -13.63
CA ASP A 195 -1.08 -40.29 -13.60
C ASP A 195 -0.44 -39.50 -12.46
N VAL A 196 -0.72 -38.18 -12.37
CA VAL A 196 -0.20 -37.30 -11.31
C VAL A 196 -0.66 -37.75 -9.92
N LEU A 197 -1.95 -37.99 -9.73
CA LEU A 197 -2.48 -38.44 -8.43
C LEU A 197 -1.92 -39.80 -8.02
N SER A 198 -1.62 -40.68 -8.99
CA SER A 198 -1.01 -41.98 -8.71
C SER A 198 0.40 -41.83 -8.14
N VAL A 199 1.22 -40.92 -8.68
CA VAL A 199 2.56 -40.61 -8.18
C VAL A 199 2.48 -40.00 -6.79
N VAL A 200 1.65 -38.97 -6.60
CA VAL A 200 1.45 -38.29 -5.31
C VAL A 200 1.04 -39.29 -4.23
N LYS A 201 0.15 -40.23 -4.55
CA LYS A 201 -0.29 -41.29 -3.63
C LYS A 201 0.82 -42.29 -3.33
N ARG A 202 1.60 -42.72 -4.33
CA ARG A 202 2.72 -43.67 -4.15
C ARG A 202 3.78 -43.11 -3.21
N VAL A 203 4.16 -41.85 -3.40
CA VAL A 203 5.18 -41.17 -2.56
C VAL A 203 4.59 -40.63 -1.25
N GLN A 204 3.27 -40.75 -1.05
CA GLN A 204 2.56 -40.23 0.12
C GLN A 204 2.79 -38.73 0.37
N CYS A 205 2.88 -37.93 -0.70
CA CYS A 205 3.13 -36.50 -0.60
C CYS A 205 1.89 -35.74 -0.08
N LYS A 206 1.86 -35.46 1.23
CA LYS A 206 0.75 -34.76 1.91
C LYS A 206 0.73 -33.25 1.70
N ASN A 207 1.88 -32.67 1.35
CA ASN A 207 2.09 -31.24 1.15
C ASN A 207 2.16 -30.86 -0.34
N CYS A 208 1.72 -31.75 -1.25
CA CYS A 208 1.70 -31.49 -2.68
C CYS A 208 0.49 -30.62 -3.07
N LEU A 209 0.75 -29.57 -3.86
CA LEU A 209 -0.22 -28.74 -4.56
C LEU A 209 -0.11 -29.04 -6.05
N VAL A 210 -1.21 -29.44 -6.70
CA VAL A 210 -1.24 -29.58 -8.15
C VAL A 210 -1.63 -28.25 -8.78
N TRP A 211 -0.67 -27.60 -9.43
CA TRP A 211 -0.88 -26.37 -10.18
C TRP A 211 -1.17 -26.71 -11.64
N ALA A 212 -2.44 -26.67 -12.01
CA ALA A 212 -2.89 -27.09 -13.33
C ALA A 212 -2.75 -25.97 -14.36
N LYS A 213 -2.10 -26.27 -15.50
CA LYS A 213 -1.97 -25.38 -16.65
C LYS A 213 -3.24 -25.28 -17.51
N SER A 214 -4.22 -26.18 -17.34
CA SER A 214 -5.52 -26.09 -18.00
C SER A 214 -6.68 -26.32 -17.03
N ASP A 215 -7.82 -25.69 -17.33
CA ASP A 215 -9.04 -25.81 -16.52
C ASP A 215 -9.62 -27.22 -16.56
N ASN A 216 -9.41 -27.97 -17.65
CA ASN A 216 -9.81 -29.37 -17.76
C ASN A 216 -9.04 -30.23 -16.76
N LEU A 217 -7.72 -30.06 -16.71
CA LEU A 217 -6.87 -30.77 -15.75
C LEU A 217 -7.25 -30.42 -14.31
N ALA A 218 -7.46 -29.13 -14.00
CA ALA A 218 -7.89 -28.71 -12.67
C ALA A 218 -9.20 -29.39 -12.25
N ARG A 219 -10.21 -29.41 -13.13
CA ARG A 219 -11.50 -30.07 -12.88
C ARG A 219 -11.35 -31.58 -12.70
N ASP A 220 -10.51 -32.22 -13.50
CA ASP A 220 -10.28 -33.66 -13.40
C ASP A 220 -9.61 -34.03 -12.07
N VAL A 221 -8.61 -33.27 -11.61
CA VAL A 221 -7.96 -33.48 -10.30
C VAL A 221 -8.96 -33.28 -9.17
N ILE A 222 -9.72 -32.18 -9.17
CA ILE A 222 -10.75 -31.87 -8.15
C ILE A 222 -11.81 -32.99 -8.09
N ARG A 223 -12.19 -33.56 -9.23
CA ARG A 223 -13.17 -34.66 -9.29
C ARG A 223 -12.60 -35.98 -8.76
N LEU A 224 -11.32 -36.23 -8.98
CA LEU A 224 -10.66 -37.50 -8.65
C LEU A 224 -10.10 -37.55 -7.23
N SER A 225 -9.81 -36.40 -6.61
CA SER A 225 -9.26 -36.33 -5.25
C SER A 225 -9.73 -35.08 -4.52
N SER A 226 -10.18 -35.27 -3.28
CA SER A 226 -10.46 -34.19 -2.31
C SER A 226 -9.25 -33.81 -1.47
N ASP A 227 -8.22 -34.65 -1.44
CA ASP A 227 -7.11 -34.55 -0.47
C ASP A 227 -5.97 -33.68 -1.01
N VAL A 228 -5.85 -33.58 -2.33
CA VAL A 228 -4.82 -32.80 -3.00
C VAL A 228 -5.33 -31.39 -3.26
N THR A 229 -4.60 -30.39 -2.78
CA THR A 229 -4.94 -29.00 -3.09
C THR A 229 -4.69 -28.75 -4.58
N VAL A 230 -5.62 -28.03 -5.22
CA VAL A 230 -5.52 -27.67 -6.64
C VAL A 230 -5.34 -26.16 -6.80
N GLY A 231 -4.40 -25.79 -7.66
CA GLY A 231 -4.17 -24.42 -8.13
C GLY A 231 -4.47 -24.29 -9.62
N TYR A 232 -4.92 -23.11 -10.05
CA TYR A 232 -5.09 -22.77 -11.47
C TYR A 232 -4.48 -21.42 -11.77
N ILE A 233 -4.29 -21.12 -13.05
CA ILE A 233 -3.55 -19.94 -13.47
C ILE A 233 -4.49 -18.80 -13.89
N VAL A 234 -4.07 -17.59 -13.56
CA VAL A 234 -4.62 -16.34 -14.08
C VAL A 234 -3.47 -15.59 -14.75
N MET A 235 -3.66 -15.31 -16.03
CA MET A 235 -2.76 -14.50 -16.83
C MET A 235 -3.58 -13.72 -17.86
N MET A 236 -2.89 -12.83 -18.58
CA MET A 236 -3.45 -12.28 -19.82
C MET A 236 -3.32 -13.34 -20.89
N ASP A 237 -4.43 -13.68 -21.53
CA ASP A 237 -4.43 -14.56 -22.67
C ASP A 237 -3.64 -13.87 -23.81
N PRO A 238 -2.55 -14.47 -24.32
CA PRO A 238 -1.70 -13.82 -25.32
C PRO A 238 -2.41 -13.61 -26.67
N SER A 239 -3.44 -14.39 -26.97
CA SER A 239 -4.16 -14.35 -28.25
C SER A 239 -5.31 -13.34 -28.25
N THR A 240 -6.01 -13.21 -27.13
CA THR A 240 -7.18 -12.34 -27.01
C THR A 240 -6.92 -11.05 -26.25
N GLY A 241 -5.81 -10.98 -25.50
CA GLY A 241 -5.53 -9.88 -24.58
C GLY A 241 -6.52 -9.80 -23.41
N ALA A 242 -7.37 -10.81 -23.22
CA ALA A 242 -8.33 -10.85 -22.12
C ALA A 242 -7.70 -11.47 -20.87
N ARG A 243 -7.98 -10.88 -19.70
CA ARG A 243 -7.62 -11.49 -18.42
C ARG A 243 -8.56 -12.65 -18.09
N SER A 244 -8.02 -13.79 -17.67
CA SER A 244 -8.85 -14.87 -17.14
C SER A 244 -9.70 -14.42 -15.94
N ASN A 245 -10.91 -14.95 -15.80
CA ASN A 245 -11.74 -14.67 -14.64
C ASN A 245 -11.09 -15.23 -13.36
N LEU A 246 -11.03 -14.38 -12.32
CA LEU A 246 -10.34 -14.60 -11.05
C LEU A 246 -10.94 -15.71 -10.20
N LEU A 247 -12.23 -16.02 -10.32
CA LEU A 247 -12.93 -16.98 -9.45
C LEU A 247 -13.66 -18.08 -10.24
N ARG A 248 -13.11 -18.44 -11.41
CA ARG A 248 -13.74 -19.42 -12.31
C ARG A 248 -13.68 -20.87 -11.83
N MET A 249 -12.77 -21.18 -10.90
CA MET A 249 -12.57 -22.55 -10.40
C MET A 249 -12.97 -22.67 -8.93
N LYS A 250 -14.20 -23.12 -8.68
CA LYS A 250 -14.78 -23.20 -7.33
C LYS A 250 -13.98 -24.12 -6.41
N GLY A 251 -13.59 -25.31 -6.88
CA GLY A 251 -12.91 -26.33 -6.06
C GLY A 251 -11.39 -26.15 -5.90
N ALA A 252 -10.77 -25.16 -6.52
CA ALA A 252 -9.33 -24.93 -6.36
C ALA A 252 -9.03 -24.12 -5.09
N GLY A 253 -7.98 -24.43 -4.33
CA GLY A 253 -7.59 -23.67 -3.13
C GLY A 253 -6.65 -22.50 -3.42
N VAL A 254 -5.98 -22.52 -4.57
CA VAL A 254 -4.91 -21.58 -4.93
C VAL A 254 -5.17 -20.96 -6.29
N VAL A 255 -4.82 -19.69 -6.45
CA VAL A 255 -4.74 -19.01 -7.74
C VAL A 255 -3.31 -18.56 -7.98
N GLY A 256 -2.76 -19.07 -9.07
CA GLY A 256 -1.47 -18.69 -9.58
C GLY A 256 -1.55 -17.50 -10.52
N VAL A 257 -1.06 -16.33 -10.11
CA VAL A 257 -1.24 -15.08 -10.86
C VAL A 257 0.09 -14.62 -11.44
N TYR A 258 0.09 -14.26 -12.72
CA TYR A 258 1.23 -13.59 -13.34
C TYR A 258 1.49 -12.26 -12.62
N HIS A 259 2.68 -12.10 -12.04
CA HIS A 259 2.95 -11.05 -11.04
C HIS A 259 2.60 -9.61 -11.47
N PRO A 260 2.76 -9.16 -12.74
CA PRO A 260 2.40 -7.80 -13.13
C PRO A 260 0.89 -7.51 -13.10
N LEU A 261 0.05 -8.55 -12.93
CA LEU A 261 -1.40 -8.38 -12.80
C LEU A 261 -1.85 -8.24 -11.35
N ILE A 262 -0.95 -8.47 -10.38
CA ILE A 262 -1.28 -8.49 -8.97
C ILE A 262 -1.38 -7.05 -8.45
N ASP A 263 -2.51 -6.75 -7.82
CA ASP A 263 -2.75 -5.51 -7.10
C ASP A 263 -3.61 -5.79 -5.86
N GLU A 264 -3.68 -4.81 -4.94
CA GLU A 264 -4.38 -4.93 -3.66
C GLU A 264 -5.85 -5.37 -3.85
N LYS A 265 -6.49 -4.90 -4.93
CA LYS A 265 -7.88 -5.19 -5.23
C LYS A 265 -8.05 -6.64 -5.66
N LEU A 266 -7.16 -7.16 -6.50
CA LEU A 266 -7.14 -8.54 -6.96
C LEU A 266 -6.92 -9.48 -5.77
N VAL A 267 -5.90 -9.23 -4.96
CA VAL A 267 -5.60 -10.05 -3.78
C VAL A 267 -6.79 -10.05 -2.83
N ARG A 268 -7.38 -8.88 -2.57
CA ARG A 268 -8.55 -8.77 -1.70
C ARG A 268 -9.76 -9.56 -2.21
N ASN A 269 -9.99 -9.55 -3.52
CA ASN A 269 -11.08 -10.31 -4.14
C ASN A 269 -10.87 -11.82 -4.03
N LEU A 270 -9.62 -12.29 -4.15
CA LEU A 270 -9.26 -13.70 -4.06
C LEU A 270 -9.23 -14.21 -2.62
N HIS A 271 -8.73 -13.42 -1.67
CA HIS A 271 -8.76 -13.76 -0.24
C HIS A 271 -10.17 -13.76 0.34
N GLY A 272 -11.14 -13.15 -0.34
CA GLY A 272 -12.53 -13.16 0.09
C GLY A 272 -12.76 -12.36 1.38
N TYR A 273 -11.99 -11.29 1.60
CA TYR A 273 -12.08 -10.43 2.81
C TYR A 273 -13.47 -9.79 3.05
N ASP A 274 -14.35 -9.83 2.05
CA ASP A 274 -15.73 -9.32 2.14
C ASP A 274 -16.78 -10.43 2.32
N CYS A 275 -16.34 -11.68 2.54
CA CYS A 275 -17.21 -12.86 2.62
C CYS A 275 -17.23 -13.44 4.05
N ASN A 276 -18.10 -12.91 4.91
CA ASN A 276 -18.40 -13.47 6.25
C ASN A 276 -19.49 -14.56 6.23
N LEU A 277 -19.76 -15.15 5.07
CA LEU A 277 -20.82 -16.15 4.88
C LEU A 277 -20.20 -17.50 4.49
N ASP A 278 -20.52 -18.55 5.24
CA ASP A 278 -20.03 -19.93 5.00
C ASP A 278 -20.36 -20.43 3.59
N ALA A 279 -21.51 -20.01 3.03
CA ALA A 279 -21.92 -20.34 1.66
C ALA A 279 -20.95 -19.83 0.58
N LEU A 280 -20.12 -18.83 0.90
CA LEU A 280 -19.13 -18.24 0.01
C LEU A 280 -17.68 -18.58 0.42
N ALA A 281 -17.49 -19.51 1.37
CA ALA A 281 -16.15 -19.93 1.81
C ALA A 281 -15.26 -20.38 0.64
N TRP A 282 -15.86 -21.00 -0.39
CA TRP A 282 -15.17 -21.41 -1.62
C TRP A 282 -14.49 -20.25 -2.35
N ARG A 283 -14.89 -18.99 -2.13
CA ARG A 283 -14.27 -17.82 -2.78
C ARG A 283 -12.91 -17.48 -2.19
N LYS A 284 -12.60 -17.94 -0.98
CA LYS A 284 -11.29 -17.74 -0.36
C LYS A 284 -10.26 -18.61 -1.08
N LYS A 285 -9.30 -17.97 -1.73
CA LYS A 285 -8.20 -18.59 -2.45
C LYS A 285 -6.89 -17.99 -1.96
N LYS A 286 -5.84 -18.80 -1.88
CA LYS A 286 -4.48 -18.29 -1.75
C LYS A 286 -3.98 -17.73 -3.08
N VAL A 287 -3.13 -16.71 -3.06
CA VAL A 287 -2.59 -16.02 -4.24
C VAL A 287 -1.10 -16.26 -4.34
N TYR A 288 -0.67 -16.97 -5.38
CA TYR A 288 0.73 -17.32 -5.62
C TYR A 288 1.23 -16.54 -6.82
N ALA A 289 2.24 -15.69 -6.64
CA ALA A 289 2.81 -14.88 -7.70
C ALA A 289 3.87 -15.67 -8.47
N TRP A 290 3.87 -15.59 -9.81
CA TRP A 290 4.89 -16.20 -10.64
C TRP A 290 5.21 -15.35 -11.88
N THR A 291 6.40 -15.46 -12.48
CA THR A 291 7.69 -15.74 -11.80
C THR A 291 8.30 -14.39 -11.46
N VAL A 292 8.77 -14.21 -10.22
CA VAL A 292 9.23 -12.91 -9.71
C VAL A 292 10.73 -12.96 -9.48
N ASP A 293 11.51 -12.35 -10.36
CA ASP A 293 12.98 -12.49 -10.37
C ASP A 293 13.73 -11.17 -10.11
N ASP A 294 13.06 -10.02 -10.21
CA ASP A 294 13.65 -8.71 -9.91
C ASP A 294 13.23 -8.19 -8.52
N VAL A 295 14.13 -7.44 -7.89
CA VAL A 295 13.98 -6.96 -6.50
C VAL A 295 12.79 -6.00 -6.35
N ASP A 296 12.50 -5.18 -7.36
CA ASP A 296 11.43 -4.19 -7.29
C ASP A 296 10.07 -4.91 -7.26
N SER A 297 9.86 -5.87 -8.16
CA SER A 297 8.67 -6.73 -8.16
C SER A 297 8.57 -7.56 -6.88
N MET A 298 9.68 -8.08 -6.34
CA MET A 298 9.67 -8.79 -5.05
C MET A 298 9.14 -7.89 -3.93
N GLN A 299 9.64 -6.65 -3.82
CA GLN A 299 9.18 -5.70 -2.81
C GLN A 299 7.71 -5.33 -2.98
N GLU A 300 7.26 -5.14 -4.22
CA GLU A 300 5.86 -4.90 -4.54
C GLU A 300 5.00 -6.07 -4.06
N MET A 301 5.36 -7.30 -4.41
CA MET A 301 4.65 -8.52 -4.02
C MET A 301 4.54 -8.68 -2.50
N LEU A 302 5.58 -8.34 -1.74
CA LEU A 302 5.49 -8.33 -0.27
C LEU A 302 4.42 -7.34 0.22
N SER A 303 4.34 -6.16 -0.40
CA SER A 303 3.37 -5.13 0.00
C SER A 303 1.91 -5.45 -0.36
N GLU A 304 1.68 -6.38 -1.28
CA GLU A 304 0.36 -6.80 -1.77
C GLU A 304 -0.27 -7.95 -0.95
N HIS A 305 0.39 -8.47 0.09
CA HIS A 305 -0.12 -9.53 0.99
C HIS A 305 -0.49 -10.82 0.27
N ILE A 306 0.28 -11.21 -0.74
CA ILE A 306 0.13 -12.52 -1.37
C ILE A 306 0.59 -13.65 -0.44
N ASP A 307 0.26 -14.89 -0.77
CA ASP A 307 0.55 -16.07 0.08
C ASP A 307 1.88 -16.75 -0.27
N ALA A 308 2.35 -16.64 -1.52
CA ALA A 308 3.62 -17.21 -1.95
C ALA A 308 4.20 -16.47 -3.16
N VAL A 309 5.52 -16.42 -3.25
CA VAL A 309 6.27 -15.92 -4.40
C VAL A 309 7.08 -17.06 -5.01
N VAL A 310 6.86 -17.35 -6.28
CA VAL A 310 7.67 -18.28 -7.07
C VAL A 310 8.77 -17.49 -7.78
N THR A 311 10.02 -17.84 -7.49
CA THR A 311 11.20 -17.13 -7.99
C THR A 311 12.31 -18.11 -8.38
N SER A 312 13.05 -17.76 -9.42
CA SER A 312 14.27 -18.44 -9.84
C SER A 312 15.44 -18.15 -8.88
N ASN A 313 15.36 -17.09 -8.07
CA ASN A 313 16.40 -16.66 -7.14
C ASN A 313 15.88 -16.54 -5.69
N PRO A 314 15.65 -17.68 -5.00
CA PRO A 314 15.06 -17.69 -3.67
C PRO A 314 15.92 -16.97 -2.61
N THR A 315 17.25 -17.03 -2.76
CA THR A 315 18.18 -16.38 -1.82
C THR A 315 18.03 -14.86 -1.83
N VAL A 316 17.84 -14.25 -3.01
CA VAL A 316 17.60 -12.80 -3.11
C VAL A 316 16.26 -12.44 -2.46
N LEU A 317 15.19 -13.19 -2.74
CA LEU A 317 13.89 -12.94 -2.13
C LEU A 317 13.93 -13.05 -0.60
N GLN A 318 14.61 -14.05 -0.04
CA GLN A 318 14.83 -14.15 1.40
C GLN A 318 15.54 -12.91 1.95
N GLY A 319 16.57 -12.43 1.26
CA GLY A 319 17.25 -11.18 1.61
C GLY A 319 16.32 -9.97 1.61
N VAL A 320 15.41 -9.86 0.64
CA VAL A 320 14.40 -8.80 0.57
C VAL A 320 13.42 -8.89 1.75
N VAL A 321 12.92 -10.10 2.05
CA VAL A 321 12.03 -10.34 3.21
C VAL A 321 12.72 -9.99 4.53
N MET A 322 13.98 -10.40 4.71
CA MET A 322 14.78 -10.09 5.90
C MET A 322 15.04 -8.59 6.03
N ALA A 323 15.43 -7.92 4.94
CA ALA A 323 15.68 -6.48 4.97
C ALA A 323 14.40 -5.67 5.26
N ALA A 324 13.26 -6.10 4.72
CA ALA A 324 12.00 -5.41 4.93
C ALA A 324 11.41 -5.67 6.33
N THR A 325 11.69 -6.84 6.94
CA THR A 325 11.35 -7.12 8.35
C THR A 325 12.23 -6.36 9.34
N SER A 326 13.51 -6.10 9.02
CA SER A 326 14.40 -5.29 9.87
C SER A 326 14.19 -3.77 9.74
N ASN A 327 13.74 -3.29 8.57
CA ASN A 327 13.72 -1.85 8.22
C ASN A 327 12.32 -1.21 8.13
N GLY A 328 11.28 -1.81 8.69
CA GLY A 328 9.89 -1.34 8.55
C GLY A 328 9.67 0.15 8.87
N VAL A 329 10.43 0.71 9.81
CA VAL A 329 10.41 2.14 10.16
C VAL A 329 11.05 3.03 9.09
N SER A 330 12.16 2.58 8.50
CA SER A 330 12.90 3.34 7.48
C SER A 330 12.14 3.42 6.16
N ILE A 331 11.50 2.33 5.73
CA ILE A 331 10.66 2.30 4.52
C ILE A 331 9.44 3.21 4.69
N TRP A 332 8.80 3.17 5.86
CA TRP A 332 7.71 4.09 6.19
C TRP A 332 8.17 5.55 6.13
N PHE A 333 9.31 5.87 6.75
CA PHE A 333 9.87 7.22 6.79
C PHE A 333 10.20 7.74 5.39
N ASN A 334 10.80 6.89 4.55
CA ASN A 334 11.13 7.25 3.17
C ASN A 334 9.85 7.58 2.36
N LYS A 335 8.85 6.70 2.38
CA LYS A 335 7.62 6.88 1.58
C LYS A 335 6.73 8.04 2.05
N LYS A 336 6.79 8.40 3.34
CA LYS A 336 5.90 9.41 3.94
C LYS A 336 6.53 10.77 4.15
N VAL A 337 7.84 10.83 4.35
CA VAL A 337 8.56 12.07 4.66
C VAL A 337 9.53 12.42 3.56
N VAL A 338 10.37 11.47 3.14
CA VAL A 338 11.46 11.75 2.19
C VAL A 338 10.94 11.92 0.77
N ASP A 339 10.12 10.99 0.26
CA ASP A 339 9.64 11.03 -1.14
C ASP A 339 8.77 12.27 -1.44
N PRO A 340 7.79 12.66 -0.60
CA PRO A 340 7.02 13.88 -0.82
C PRO A 340 7.88 15.15 -0.73
N LEU A 341 8.88 15.16 0.16
CA LEU A 341 9.81 16.28 0.30
C LEU A 341 10.71 16.40 -0.94
N LEU A 342 11.22 15.28 -1.46
CA LEU A 342 11.99 15.24 -2.71
C LEU A 342 11.15 15.70 -3.91
N GLU A 343 9.89 15.31 -3.99
CA GLU A 343 8.97 15.77 -5.04
C GLU A 343 8.74 17.29 -4.99
N ILE A 344 8.61 17.87 -3.78
CA ILE A 344 8.51 19.32 -3.60
C ILE A 344 9.80 20.03 -4.04
N LEU A 345 10.97 19.49 -3.68
CA LEU A 345 12.28 20.05 -4.05
C LEU A 345 12.55 19.95 -5.57
N ARG A 346 12.06 18.90 -6.22
CA ARG A 346 12.19 18.70 -7.68
C ARG A 346 11.33 19.68 -8.50
N ARG A 347 10.26 20.23 -7.91
CA ARG A 347 9.37 21.21 -8.57
C ARG A 347 9.95 22.63 -8.63
N GLY A 348 11.18 22.84 -8.18
CA GLY A 348 11.90 24.12 -8.35
C GLY A 348 11.36 25.27 -7.51
N ALA A 349 10.75 24.99 -6.36
CA ALA A 349 10.22 26.02 -5.47
C ALA A 349 11.33 26.89 -4.85
N GLU A 350 11.07 28.20 -4.72
CA GLU A 350 12.06 29.14 -4.18
C GLU A 350 12.41 28.81 -2.72
N PRO A 351 13.71 28.71 -2.34
CA PRO A 351 14.13 28.35 -0.98
C PRO A 351 13.54 29.24 0.12
N LYS A 352 13.38 30.54 -0.15
CA LYS A 352 12.79 31.50 0.79
C LYS A 352 11.32 31.19 1.07
N LEU A 353 10.56 30.86 0.02
CA LEU A 353 9.14 30.52 0.11
C LEU A 353 8.94 29.19 0.84
N LEU A 354 9.78 28.19 0.57
CA LEU A 354 9.76 26.91 1.29
C LEU A 354 10.09 27.07 2.78
N ALA A 355 11.15 27.83 3.10
CA ALA A 355 11.53 28.11 4.49
C ALA A 355 10.42 28.83 5.25
N PHE A 356 9.82 29.86 4.64
CA PHE A 356 8.68 30.58 5.19
C PHE A 356 7.50 29.64 5.43
N SER A 357 7.14 28.83 4.44
CA SER A 357 6.00 27.91 4.50
C SER A 357 6.19 26.80 5.54
N ALA A 358 7.41 26.27 5.68
CA ALA A 358 7.74 25.26 6.67
C ALA A 358 7.72 25.84 8.09
N ALA A 359 8.31 27.02 8.29
CA ALA A 359 8.27 27.72 9.58
C ALA A 359 6.83 28.07 9.98
N LEU A 360 6.02 28.52 9.02
CA LEU A 360 4.61 28.85 9.22
C LEU A 360 3.80 27.61 9.60
N GLY A 361 3.95 26.53 8.86
CA GLY A 361 3.24 25.27 9.11
C GLY A 361 3.61 24.63 10.45
N LEU A 362 4.89 24.64 10.84
CA LEU A 362 5.31 24.16 12.16
C LEU A 362 4.79 25.07 13.27
N THR A 363 4.89 26.40 13.14
CA THR A 363 4.46 27.33 14.21
C THR A 363 2.97 27.20 14.48
N ILE A 364 2.14 27.14 13.42
CA ILE A 364 0.69 26.91 13.55
C ILE A 364 0.42 25.49 14.04
N GLY A 365 1.21 24.50 13.61
CA GLY A 365 1.10 23.12 14.06
C GLY A 365 1.43 22.89 15.55
N LEU A 366 2.06 23.86 16.21
CA LEU A 366 2.30 23.85 17.67
C LEU A 366 1.19 24.55 18.47
N PHE A 367 0.09 24.96 17.82
CA PHE A 367 -1.02 25.61 18.50
C PHE A 367 -1.62 24.67 19.56
N PRO A 368 -1.80 25.11 20.82
CA PRO A 368 -2.06 24.21 21.96
C PRO A 368 -3.54 23.79 22.08
N ILE A 369 -4.20 23.58 20.94
CA ILE A 369 -5.54 23.00 20.86
C ILE A 369 -5.53 21.91 19.79
N CYS A 370 -5.40 20.68 20.27
CA CYS A 370 -5.29 19.49 19.43
C CYS A 370 -6.42 19.40 18.42
N GLY A 371 -6.06 19.11 17.18
CA GLY A 371 -6.97 18.93 16.07
C GLY A 371 -7.42 20.23 15.40
N THR A 372 -7.15 21.42 15.94
CA THR A 372 -7.54 22.68 15.26
C THR A 372 -6.50 23.18 14.25
N THR A 373 -5.26 22.71 14.36
CA THR A 373 -4.10 23.13 13.56
C THR A 373 -4.30 22.98 12.05
N VAL A 374 -4.95 21.90 11.60
CA VAL A 374 -5.25 21.65 10.17
C VAL A 374 -6.17 22.73 9.60
N LEU A 375 -7.21 23.13 10.35
CA LEU A 375 -8.12 24.20 9.93
C LEU A 375 -7.39 25.54 9.89
N LEU A 376 -6.59 25.84 10.92
CA LEU A 376 -5.81 27.08 10.99
C LEU A 376 -4.82 27.18 9.83
N CYS A 377 -4.09 26.11 9.51
CA CYS A 377 -3.21 26.08 8.35
C CYS A 377 -3.99 26.24 7.04
N GLY A 378 -5.19 25.62 6.91
CA GLY A 378 -6.05 25.81 5.75
C GLY A 378 -6.52 27.26 5.56
N MET A 379 -6.93 27.93 6.65
CA MET A 379 -7.28 29.35 6.64
C MET A 379 -6.08 30.22 6.27
N VAL A 380 -4.91 29.95 6.82
CA VAL A 380 -3.69 30.71 6.52
C VAL A 380 -3.26 30.53 5.08
N ILE A 381 -3.38 29.32 4.52
CA ILE A 381 -3.14 29.07 3.09
C ILE A 381 -4.13 29.86 2.23
N ALA A 382 -5.42 29.87 2.58
CA ALA A 382 -6.42 30.63 1.85
C ALA A 382 -6.18 32.14 1.91
N LEU A 383 -5.68 32.66 3.04
CA LEU A 383 -5.36 34.08 3.24
C LEU A 383 -4.08 34.51 2.52
N LEU A 384 -3.04 33.68 2.54
CA LEU A 384 -1.73 34.00 1.96
C LEU A 384 -1.64 33.66 0.47
N GLY A 385 -2.46 32.72 -0.01
CA GLY A 385 -2.49 32.33 -1.42
C GLY A 385 -1.11 31.95 -1.95
N SER A 386 -0.65 32.67 -2.98
CA SER A 386 0.66 32.49 -3.61
C SER A 386 1.87 32.84 -2.73
N HIS A 387 1.66 33.50 -1.58
CA HIS A 387 2.74 33.86 -0.64
C HIS A 387 3.15 32.70 0.27
N CYS A 388 2.53 31.53 0.13
CA CYS A 388 2.96 30.32 0.81
C CYS A 388 2.82 29.09 -0.11
N HIS A 389 3.67 28.10 0.11
CA HIS A 389 3.60 26.82 -0.57
C HIS A 389 2.74 25.86 0.24
N ALA A 390 1.46 25.77 -0.13
CA ALA A 390 0.44 25.01 0.60
C ALA A 390 0.83 23.56 0.98
N PRO A 391 1.46 22.75 0.08
CA PRO A 391 1.92 21.41 0.45
C PRO A 391 2.96 21.41 1.56
N THR A 392 3.87 22.40 1.58
CA THR A 392 4.91 22.51 2.61
C THR A 392 4.33 22.93 3.95
N VAL A 393 3.36 23.86 3.97
CA VAL A 393 2.64 24.24 5.20
C VAL A 393 1.94 23.02 5.81
N MET A 394 1.24 22.24 4.98
CA MET A 394 0.54 21.03 5.42
C MET A 394 1.49 19.94 5.93
N LEU A 395 2.60 19.70 5.22
CA LEU A 395 3.60 18.71 5.63
C LEU A 395 4.26 19.11 6.96
N ALA A 396 4.64 20.38 7.11
CA ALA A 396 5.20 20.90 8.34
C ALA A 396 4.21 20.78 9.51
N ASN A 397 2.92 21.06 9.30
CA ASN A 397 1.88 20.86 10.32
C ASN A 397 1.78 19.39 10.79
N VAL A 398 1.86 18.43 9.86
CA VAL A 398 1.86 16.99 10.21
C VAL A 398 3.11 16.61 11.01
N LEU A 399 4.26 17.19 10.69
CA LEU A 399 5.50 16.97 11.44
C LEU A 399 5.48 17.61 12.84
N ALA A 400 4.72 18.69 13.04
CA ALA A 400 4.52 19.32 14.34
C ALA A 400 3.64 18.50 15.29
N THR A 401 2.74 17.65 14.79
CA THR A 401 1.75 16.91 15.61
C THR A 401 2.35 16.14 16.82
N PRO A 402 3.45 15.38 16.72
CA PRO A 402 4.05 14.74 17.91
C PRO A 402 4.65 15.75 18.91
N ILE A 403 5.08 16.92 18.43
CA ILE A 403 5.69 17.99 19.24
C ILE A 403 4.60 18.81 19.93
N GLU A 404 3.46 19.03 19.26
CA GLU A 404 2.28 19.76 19.74
C GLU A 404 1.87 19.27 21.13
N LEU A 405 1.64 17.96 21.28
CA LEU A 405 1.23 17.35 22.54
C LEU A 405 2.25 17.55 23.67
N SER A 406 3.54 17.55 23.32
CA SER A 406 4.63 17.73 24.29
C SER A 406 4.76 19.19 24.75
N LEU A 407 4.36 20.15 23.91
CA LEU A 407 4.48 21.59 24.18
C LEU A 407 3.24 22.23 24.81
N VAL A 408 2.11 21.52 24.90
CA VAL A 408 0.91 22.01 25.60
C VAL A 408 1.21 22.43 27.05
N VAL A 409 1.93 21.58 27.80
CA VAL A 409 2.28 21.88 29.21
C VAL A 409 3.26 23.06 29.31
N PRO A 410 4.37 23.10 28.55
CA PRO A 410 5.22 24.29 28.47
C PRO A 410 4.47 25.59 28.15
N PHE A 411 3.57 25.60 27.16
CA PHE A 411 2.78 26.79 26.84
C PHE A 411 1.82 27.18 27.95
N LEU A 412 1.19 26.21 28.61
CA LEU A 412 0.36 26.45 29.79
C LEU A 412 1.16 27.14 30.90
N ARG A 413 2.32 26.59 31.27
CA ARG A 413 3.18 27.15 32.34
C ARG A 413 3.70 28.53 31.98
N PHE A 414 4.07 28.73 30.72
CA PHE A 414 4.53 30.04 30.25
C PHE A 414 3.40 31.07 30.29
N GLY A 415 2.17 30.68 29.93
CA GLY A 415 1.00 31.54 30.04
C GLY A 415 0.61 31.90 31.48
N GLU A 416 0.69 30.95 32.41
CA GLU A 416 0.51 31.19 33.85
C GLU A 416 1.53 32.22 34.35
N PHE A 417 2.79 32.07 33.95
CA PHE A 417 3.86 33.01 34.29
C PHE A 417 3.59 34.42 33.75
N ILE A 418 3.18 34.55 32.48
CA ILE A 418 2.90 35.86 31.86
C ILE A 418 1.69 36.55 32.51
N SER A 419 0.65 35.79 32.83
CA SER A 419 -0.60 36.35 33.37
C SER A 419 -0.58 36.57 34.88
N GLY A 420 0.44 36.07 35.59
CA GLY A 420 0.45 36.01 37.06
C GLY A 420 -0.66 35.10 37.62
N GLY A 421 -1.17 34.18 36.79
CA GLY A 421 -2.31 33.32 37.12
C GLY A 421 -1.95 32.20 38.08
N ALA A 422 -2.95 31.69 38.79
CA ALA A 422 -2.78 30.54 39.68
C ALA A 422 -2.39 29.28 38.89
N HIS A 423 -1.52 28.47 39.48
CA HIS A 423 -1.02 27.25 38.87
C HIS A 423 -2.12 26.19 38.73
N PHE A 424 -2.36 25.72 37.51
CA PHE A 424 -3.34 24.68 37.26
C PHE A 424 -2.75 23.29 37.60
N PRO A 425 -3.36 22.52 38.53
CA PRO A 425 -2.88 21.20 38.88
C PRO A 425 -3.29 20.17 37.82
N LEU A 426 -2.30 19.58 37.15
CA LEU A 426 -2.49 18.53 36.14
C LEU A 426 -2.80 17.19 36.81
N THR A 427 -4.05 17.01 37.24
CA THR A 427 -4.56 15.77 37.84
C THR A 427 -5.32 14.90 36.83
N SER A 428 -5.44 13.60 37.11
CA SER A 428 -6.24 12.67 36.28
C SER A 428 -7.72 13.10 36.18
N ASP A 429 -8.25 13.72 37.23
CA ASP A 429 -9.63 14.23 37.26
C ASP A 429 -9.82 15.48 36.41
N ALA A 430 -8.82 16.36 36.35
CA ALA A 430 -8.81 17.51 35.45
C ALA A 430 -8.79 17.05 33.98
N PHE A 431 -7.96 16.06 33.65
CA PHE A 431 -7.89 15.49 32.31
C PHE A 431 -9.20 14.81 31.89
N LYS A 432 -9.84 14.08 32.82
CA LYS A 432 -11.16 13.47 32.61
C LYS A 432 -12.24 14.52 32.33
N LYS A 433 -12.27 15.62 33.08
CA LYS A 433 -13.23 16.73 32.89
C LYS A 433 -13.09 17.42 31.53
N VAL A 434 -11.86 17.57 31.04
CA VAL A 434 -11.55 18.08 29.69
C VAL A 434 -12.10 17.13 28.61
N LEU A 435 -11.88 15.82 28.75
CA LEU A 435 -12.38 14.81 27.81
C LEU A 435 -13.91 14.64 27.83
N THR A 436 -14.55 14.82 28.99
CA THR A 436 -16.01 14.68 29.14
C THR A 436 -16.78 15.98 28.83
N GLY A 437 -16.09 17.06 28.44
CA GLY A 437 -16.72 18.33 28.06
C GLY A 437 -17.38 19.09 29.24
N GLN A 438 -17.05 18.71 30.47
CA GLN A 438 -17.49 19.45 31.67
C GLN A 438 -16.48 20.56 31.94
N ALA A 439 -16.53 21.62 31.12
CA ALA A 439 -15.63 22.76 31.22
C ALA A 439 -15.93 23.57 32.50
N SER A 440 -15.22 23.26 33.59
CA SER A 440 -15.15 24.16 34.73
C SER A 440 -14.43 25.45 34.34
N ASN A 441 -14.72 26.55 35.03
CA ASN A 441 -14.05 27.84 34.77
C ASN A 441 -12.52 27.71 34.81
N GLU A 442 -11.99 26.85 35.68
CA GLU A 442 -10.55 26.60 35.80
C GLU A 442 -9.93 25.98 34.54
N VAL A 443 -10.65 25.07 33.85
CA VAL A 443 -10.19 24.46 32.59
C VAL A 443 -10.17 25.49 31.46
N LEU A 444 -11.16 26.39 31.43
CA LEU A 444 -11.17 27.48 30.45
C LEU A 444 -10.03 28.46 30.67
N ILE A 445 -9.71 28.76 31.93
CA ILE A 445 -8.58 29.60 32.32
C ILE A 445 -7.25 28.94 31.94
N SER A 446 -7.09 27.62 32.16
CA SER A 446 -5.88 26.92 31.74
C SER A 446 -5.69 26.91 30.22
N ILE A 447 -6.76 26.72 29.45
CA ILE A 447 -6.70 26.84 27.98
C ILE A 447 -6.32 28.26 27.57
N ALA A 448 -6.88 29.28 28.23
CA ALA A 448 -6.53 30.67 27.97
C ALA A 448 -5.04 30.97 28.28
N HIS A 449 -4.49 30.42 29.35
CA HIS A 449 -3.06 30.51 29.65
C HIS A 449 -2.22 29.81 28.57
N ALA A 450 -2.57 28.57 28.17
CA ALA A 450 -1.84 27.88 27.10
C ALA A 450 -1.85 28.67 25.78
N LEU A 451 -3.02 29.21 25.39
CA LEU A 451 -3.16 30.07 24.23
C LEU A 451 -2.32 31.35 24.33
N LEU A 452 -2.29 31.99 25.50
CA LEU A 452 -1.46 33.18 25.75
C LEU A 452 0.03 32.85 25.64
N GLY A 453 0.46 31.74 26.23
CA GLY A 453 1.84 31.26 26.16
C GLY A 453 2.26 30.99 24.71
N TRP A 454 1.42 30.31 23.92
CA TRP A 454 1.69 30.12 22.49
C TRP A 454 1.67 31.45 21.72
N LEU A 455 0.72 32.35 21.98
CA LEU A 455 0.60 33.62 21.27
C LEU A 455 1.87 34.47 21.41
N VAL A 456 2.47 34.49 22.61
CA VAL A 456 3.72 35.21 22.87
C VAL A 456 4.93 34.48 22.30
N ALA A 457 4.95 33.15 22.36
CA ALA A 457 6.08 32.35 21.86
C ALA A 457 6.09 32.20 20.33
N ALA A 458 4.93 32.23 19.66
CA ALA A 458 4.78 31.91 18.24
C ALA A 458 5.63 32.81 17.32
N PRO A 459 5.70 34.14 17.48
CA PRO A 459 6.58 34.98 16.67
C PRO A 459 8.06 34.61 16.82
N LEU A 460 8.50 34.25 18.02
CA LEU A 460 9.88 33.85 18.31
C LEU A 460 10.19 32.47 17.71
N ILE A 461 9.28 31.51 17.89
CA ILE A 461 9.37 30.17 17.30
C ILE A 461 9.43 30.29 15.76
N PHE A 462 8.55 31.09 15.17
CA PHE A 462 8.52 31.31 13.72
C PHE A 462 9.84 31.90 13.22
N ALA A 463 10.34 32.95 13.87
CA ALA A 463 11.59 33.60 13.48
C ALA A 463 12.77 32.62 13.58
N ALA A 464 12.87 31.87 14.69
CA ALA A 464 13.92 30.87 14.89
C ALA A 464 13.86 29.77 13.81
N LEU A 465 12.67 29.21 13.55
CA LEU A 465 12.48 28.19 12.52
C LEU A 465 12.82 28.71 11.12
N TYR A 466 12.45 29.94 10.80
CA TYR A 466 12.78 30.55 9.51
C TYR A 466 14.30 30.72 9.33
N ILE A 467 14.99 31.21 10.37
CA ILE A 467 16.45 31.37 10.39
C ILE A 467 17.15 30.03 10.19
N VAL A 468 16.63 28.95 10.78
CA VAL A 468 17.18 27.59 10.65
C VAL A 468 16.86 26.98 9.28
N PHE A 469 15.64 27.14 8.76
CA PHE A 469 15.24 26.49 7.51
C PHE A 469 15.78 27.16 6.27
N LEU A 470 15.97 28.47 6.27
CA LEU A 470 16.48 29.20 5.11
C LEU A 470 17.84 28.67 4.60
N PRO A 471 18.89 28.47 5.42
CA PRO A 471 20.14 27.90 4.96
C PRO A 471 19.97 26.44 4.50
N CYS A 472 19.13 25.64 5.18
CA CYS A 472 18.86 24.26 4.80
C CYS A 472 18.25 24.16 3.39
N PHE A 473 17.19 24.91 3.11
CA PHE A 473 16.56 24.91 1.78
C PHE A 473 17.46 25.52 0.70
N LYS A 474 18.29 26.52 1.03
CA LYS A 474 19.31 27.06 0.09
C LYS A 474 20.32 26.00 -0.35
N VAL A 475 20.67 25.05 0.52
CA VAL A 475 21.60 23.95 0.19
C VAL A 475 20.87 22.80 -0.51
N LEU A 476 19.65 22.47 -0.08
CA LEU A 476 18.91 21.29 -0.57
C LEU A 476 18.31 21.51 -1.95
N VAL A 477 17.69 22.67 -2.22
CA VAL A 477 16.98 22.92 -3.48
C VAL A 477 17.92 22.76 -4.69
N PRO A 478 19.11 23.39 -4.75
CA PRO A 478 20.01 23.23 -5.91
C PRO A 478 20.50 21.80 -6.13
N LYS A 479 20.70 21.03 -5.04
CA LYS A 479 21.17 19.63 -5.11
C LYS A 479 20.13 18.66 -5.66
N PHE A 480 18.84 18.95 -5.46
CA PHE A 480 17.75 18.03 -5.80
C PHE A 480 16.85 18.54 -6.93
N SER A 481 16.90 19.84 -7.28
CA SER A 481 16.28 20.38 -8.50
C SER A 481 17.09 20.05 -9.77
N ALA A 482 18.35 19.66 -9.64
CA ALA A 482 19.15 19.16 -10.76
C ALA A 482 19.01 17.63 -10.88
N ALA A 483 18.22 17.17 -11.84
CA ALA A 483 18.26 15.80 -12.36
C ALA A 483 18.25 15.83 -13.90
N PRO A 484 18.75 14.77 -14.55
CA PRO A 484 19.91 14.76 -15.44
C PRO A 484 19.68 15.54 -16.75
N LEU A 485 20.79 16.05 -17.31
CA LEU A 485 20.87 16.45 -18.71
C LEU A 485 20.40 15.29 -19.60
N SER A 486 19.20 15.42 -20.16
CA SER A 486 18.76 14.62 -21.30
C SER A 486 19.79 14.76 -22.43
N PRO A 487 20.16 13.69 -23.16
CA PRO A 487 21.21 13.77 -24.17
C PRO A 487 20.79 14.78 -25.25
N LYS A 488 21.62 15.81 -25.43
CA LYS A 488 21.49 16.79 -26.52
C LYS A 488 21.29 16.02 -27.83
N LYS A 489 20.14 16.23 -28.48
CA LYS A 489 20.03 16.01 -29.92
C LYS A 489 21.13 16.83 -30.57
N SER A 490 22.11 16.15 -31.14
CA SER A 490 23.08 16.71 -32.06
C SER A 490 22.31 17.30 -33.25
N VAL A 491 22.28 18.62 -33.35
CA VAL A 491 21.92 19.30 -34.59
C VAL A 491 23.22 19.42 -35.39
N SER A 492 23.31 18.69 -36.50
CA SER A 492 24.36 18.84 -37.49
C SER A 492 24.19 20.16 -38.27
N PRO A 493 25.27 20.85 -38.65
CA PRO A 493 25.21 22.10 -39.38
C PRO A 493 25.28 21.89 -40.91
N THR A 494 24.16 22.11 -41.57
CA THR A 494 24.03 22.44 -43.00
C THR A 494 22.69 23.17 -43.08
N GLU A 495 22.51 24.36 -43.63
CA GLU A 495 23.22 25.04 -44.70
C GLU A 495 22.79 26.52 -44.66
N VAL A 496 23.72 27.39 -45.05
CA VAL A 496 23.62 28.85 -44.98
C VAL A 496 22.92 29.39 -46.25
N ARG A 497 21.99 30.33 -46.04
CA ARG A 497 21.63 31.47 -46.91
C ARG A 497 20.70 31.23 -48.11
N LEU A 498 19.54 31.90 -48.07
CA LEU A 498 19.19 33.00 -48.99
C LEU A 498 17.90 33.70 -48.52
N LYS A 499 18.03 35.00 -48.19
CA LYS A 499 16.92 35.96 -48.17
C LYS A 499 16.69 36.43 -49.60
N GLY A 500 15.44 36.50 -50.06
CA GLY A 500 15.08 37.36 -51.18
C GLY A 500 13.76 37.00 -51.88
N ALA A 501 12.88 37.99 -51.94
CA ALA A 501 11.82 38.20 -52.93
C ALA A 501 10.49 37.40 -52.83
N SER A 502 9.46 38.15 -52.40
CA SER A 502 8.16 38.35 -53.08
C SER A 502 7.64 37.31 -54.08
N GLY A 503 6.37 36.94 -53.94
CA GLY A 503 5.55 36.56 -55.10
C GLY A 503 4.50 35.49 -54.83
N GLN A 504 3.24 35.94 -54.77
CA GLN A 504 2.05 35.31 -55.37
C GLN A 504 1.85 33.78 -55.37
N GLN A 505 0.77 33.39 -54.68
CA GLN A 505 -0.46 32.89 -55.31
C GLN A 505 -0.52 31.43 -55.84
N LYS A 506 -1.49 30.70 -55.25
CA LYS A 506 -2.41 29.70 -55.84
C LYS A 506 -1.92 28.25 -56.15
N SER A 507 -2.75 27.33 -55.63
CA SER A 507 -3.39 26.20 -56.34
C SER A 507 -2.92 24.77 -56.03
N MET A 508 -3.73 24.09 -55.21
CA MET A 508 -4.54 22.89 -55.52
C MET A 508 -3.92 21.62 -56.14
N LYS A 509 -4.36 20.47 -55.57
CA LYS A 509 -4.35 19.06 -56.04
C LYS A 509 -2.97 18.37 -55.93
N VAL A 510 -2.87 17.12 -55.46
CA VAL A 510 -3.76 15.94 -55.46
C VAL A 510 -3.71 15.24 -54.11
#